data_AF-A0A6B3F444-F1
#
_entry.id   AF-A0A6B3F444-F1
#
_cell.length_a   1.000
_cell.length_b   1.000
_cell.length_c   1.000
_cell.angle_alpha   90.00
_cell.angle_beta   90.00
_cell.angle_gamma   90.00
#
_symmetry.space_group_name_H-M   'P 1'
#
loop_
_entity.id
_entity.type
_entity.pdbx_description
1 polymer ?
#
loop_
_entity_poly.entity_id
_entity_poly.type
_entity_poly.pdbx_seq_one_letter_code
_entity_poly.pdbx_strand_id
1 'polypeptide(L)' 'MKDTLDLSRTTGTATLALVCDAPTRTGFDPGDPAAAGAFGREGLALAHLGDVRRLFDGVP' A
#
# COMPACT_ATOMS: atom_id res chain seq x y z
N MET A 1 -20.80 18.09 16.74
CA MET A 1 -20.02 17.27 15.79
C MET A 1 -19.91 15.84 16.32
N LYS A 2 -21.07 15.25 16.62
CA LYS A 2 -21.29 13.80 16.50
C LYS A 2 -21.31 13.50 14.99
N ASP A 3 -21.30 12.24 14.58
CA ASP A 3 -21.53 11.74 13.21
C ASP A 3 -20.30 11.14 12.48
N THR A 4 -19.29 10.66 13.20
CA THR A 4 -18.42 9.60 12.63
C THR A 4 -18.98 8.24 13.05
N LEU A 5 -20.02 7.79 12.35
CA LEU A 5 -20.43 6.39 12.34
C LEU A 5 -19.38 5.60 11.56
N ASP A 6 -18.49 4.90 12.27
CA ASP A 6 -17.69 3.82 11.68
C ASP A 6 -18.64 2.67 11.29
N LEU A 7 -18.92 2.58 9.99
CA LEU A 7 -19.83 1.60 9.38
C LEU A 7 -19.10 0.33 8.88
N SER A 8 -17.98 -0.07 9.46
CA SER A 8 -17.19 -1.21 8.97
C SER A 8 -17.59 -2.60 9.52
N ARG A 9 -18.87 -2.81 9.90
CA ARG A 9 -19.36 -4.15 10.29
C ARG A 9 -20.55 -4.59 9.45
N THR A 10 -20.28 -4.89 8.20
CA THR A 10 -21.04 -5.89 7.45
C THR A 10 -20.44 -7.25 7.81
N THR A 11 -21.21 -8.13 8.45
CA THR A 11 -20.79 -9.51 8.71
C THR A 11 -20.44 -10.18 7.37
N GLY A 12 -19.15 -10.41 7.11
CA GLY A 12 -18.65 -10.99 5.87
C GLY A 12 -17.71 -10.11 5.05
N THR A 13 -17.51 -8.84 5.41
CA THR A 13 -16.57 -7.94 4.71
C THR A 13 -15.41 -7.54 5.62
N ALA A 14 -14.18 -7.64 5.11
CA ALA A 14 -12.98 -7.14 5.76
C ALA A 14 -12.46 -5.90 5.01
N THR A 15 -12.03 -4.88 5.76
CA THR A 15 -11.36 -3.70 5.20
C THR A 15 -9.85 -3.86 5.36
N LEU A 16 -9.09 -3.67 4.28
CA LEU A 16 -7.63 -3.65 4.29
C LEU A 16 -7.13 -2.23 3.96
N ALA A 17 -6.19 -1.73 4.77
CA ALA A 17 -5.47 -0.50 4.51
C ALA A 17 -3.97 -0.78 4.41
N LEU A 18 -3.29 -0.11 3.47
CA LEU A 18 -1.88 -0.33 3.15
C LEU A 18 -1.17 1.03 3.08
N VAL A 19 0.11 1.05 3.44
CA VAL A 19 0.95 2.25 3.36
C VAL A 19 2.11 1.94 2.42
N CYS A 20 2.28 2.78 1.40
CA CYS A 20 3.42 2.71 0.48
C CYS A 20 4.60 3.55 0.99
N ASP A 21 5.81 3.14 0.63
CA ASP A 21 7.01 3.91 0.94
C ASP A 21 7.07 5.27 0.20
N ALA A 22 8.03 6.12 0.59
CA ALA A 22 8.19 7.43 -0.05
C ALA A 22 8.46 7.33 -1.57
N PRO A 23 9.39 6.49 -2.07
CA PRO A 23 9.65 6.37 -3.51
C PRO A 23 8.41 5.98 -4.33
N THR A 24 7.62 5.01 -3.86
CA THR A 24 6.38 4.58 -4.50
C THR A 24 5.35 5.71 -4.54
N ARG A 25 5.23 6.51 -3.46
CA ARG A 25 4.30 7.67 -3.41
C ARG A 25 4.71 8.81 -4.34
N THR A 26 6.01 8.97 -4.60
CA THR A 26 6.54 10.05 -5.45
C THR A 26 6.80 9.61 -6.89
N GLY A 27 6.68 8.31 -7.20
CA GLY A 27 6.81 7.77 -8.56
C GLY A 27 8.24 7.49 -9.01
N PHE A 28 9.17 7.18 -8.10
CA PHE A 28 10.51 6.71 -8.47
C PHE A 28 10.49 5.23 -8.83
N ASP A 29 11.37 4.84 -9.76
CA ASP A 29 11.63 3.43 -10.10
C ASP A 29 12.81 2.86 -9.27
N PRO A 30 12.82 1.56 -8.99
CA PRO A 30 13.96 0.90 -8.36
C PRO A 30 15.24 1.10 -9.20
N GLY A 31 16.29 1.60 -8.54
CA GLY A 31 17.56 1.93 -9.20
C GLY A 31 17.71 3.41 -9.53
N ASP A 32 16.67 4.24 -9.35
CA ASP A 32 16.83 5.69 -9.37
C ASP A 32 17.80 6.12 -8.25
N PRO A 33 18.93 6.79 -8.58
CA PRO A 33 19.89 7.26 -7.59
C PRO A 33 19.28 8.19 -6.53
N ALA A 34 18.26 8.98 -6.89
CA ALA A 34 17.58 9.89 -5.97
C ALA A 34 16.75 9.16 -4.90
N ALA A 35 16.40 7.89 -5.13
CA ALA A 35 15.63 7.04 -4.22
C ALA A 35 16.48 5.90 -3.60
N ALA A 36 17.81 5.95 -3.74
CA ALA A 36 18.71 4.92 -3.26
C ALA A 36 18.56 4.67 -1.75
N GLY A 37 18.24 3.42 -1.40
CA GLY A 37 18.04 3.01 0.00
C GLY A 37 16.73 3.52 0.65
N ALA A 38 15.87 4.21 -0.10
CA ALA A 38 14.57 4.70 0.38
C ALA A 38 13.42 3.69 0.15
N PHE A 39 13.56 2.80 -0.84
CA PHE A 39 12.58 1.74 -1.10
C PHE A 39 12.44 0.80 0.10
N GLY A 40 11.20 0.52 0.49
CA GLY A 40 10.82 -0.35 1.60
C GLY A 40 11.05 0.24 2.99
N ARG A 41 11.50 1.50 3.12
CA ARG A 41 11.85 2.10 4.42
C ARG A 41 10.66 2.48 5.28
N GLU A 42 9.63 3.08 4.66
CA GLU A 42 8.45 3.61 5.37
C GLU A 42 7.18 2.79 5.14
N GLY A 43 7.21 1.82 4.22
CA GLY A 43 6.02 1.08 3.82
C GLY A 43 6.33 0.08 2.71
N LEU A 44 5.28 -0.36 2.01
CA LEU A 44 5.38 -1.27 0.89
C LEU A 44 6.08 -0.60 -0.30
N ALA A 45 7.10 -1.28 -0.82
CA ALA A 45 7.72 -0.95 -2.10
C ALA A 45 6.90 -1.59 -3.23
N LEU A 46 6.33 -0.77 -4.10
CA LEU A 46 5.60 -1.23 -5.29
C LEU A 46 6.22 -0.56 -6.52
N ALA A 47 6.83 -1.35 -7.40
CA ALA A 47 7.46 -0.86 -8.62
C ALA A 47 6.75 -1.35 -9.88
N HIS A 48 6.11 -2.51 -9.79
CA HIS A 48 5.47 -3.17 -10.92
C HIS A 48 4.11 -3.71 -10.54
N LEU A 49 3.26 -3.93 -11.55
CA LEU A 49 1.95 -4.58 -11.35
C LEU A 49 2.08 -6.00 -10.76
N GLY A 50 3.23 -6.65 -10.95
CA GLY A 50 3.55 -7.94 -10.32
C GLY A 50 3.56 -7.88 -8.79
N ASP A 51 3.99 -6.75 -8.20
CA ASP A 51 4.05 -6.57 -6.76
C ASP A 51 2.64 -6.52 -6.17
N VAL A 52 1.74 -5.78 -6.83
CA VAL A 52 0.32 -5.69 -6.44
C VAL A 52 -0.37 -7.05 -6.60
N ARG A 53 -0.13 -7.76 -7.70
CA ARG A 53 -0.67 -9.11 -7.90
C ARG A 53 -0.24 -10.07 -6.81
N ARG A 54 1.04 -10.03 -6.42
CA ARG A 54 1.57 -10.85 -5.33
C ARG A 54 1.01 -10.43 -3.97
N LEU A 55 0.82 -9.14 -3.75
CA LEU A 55 0.27 -8.60 -2.50
C LEU A 55 -1.16 -9.09 -2.25
N PHE A 56 -1.98 -9.19 -3.29
CA PHE A 56 -3.36 -9.65 -3.21
C PHE A 56 -3.53 -11.14 -3.56
N ASP A 57 -2.43 -11.88 -3.73
CA ASP A 57 -2.50 -13.32 -3.99
C ASP A 57 -3.11 -14.05 -2.78
N GLY A 58 -4.19 -14.81 -3.02
CA GLY A 58 -4.92 -15.51 -1.97
C GLY A 58 -5.81 -14.63 -1.08
N VAL A 59 -5.97 -13.34 -1.37
CA VAL A 59 -7.01 -12.52 -0.75
C VAL A 59 -8.37 -12.88 -1.39
N PRO A 60 -9.38 -13.30 -0.62
CA PRO A 60 -10.66 -13.78 -1.13
C PRO A 60 -11.53 -12.68 -1.76
#